data_AF-A0A2N3LS70-F1
#
_entry.id   AF-A0A2N3LS70-F1
#
_cell.length_a   1.000
_cell.length_b   1.000
_cell.length_c   1.000
_cell.angle_alpha   90.00
_cell.angle_beta   90.00
_cell.angle_gamma   90.00
#
_symmetry.space_group_name_H-M   'P 1'
#
loop_
_entity.id
_entity.type
_entity.pdbx_description
1 polymer ?
#
loop_
_entity_poly.entity_id
_entity_poly.type
_entity_poly.pdbx_seq_one_letter_code
_entity_poly.pdbx_strand_id
1 'polypeptide(L)'
;MLSGCGNLDQRLTAASHEIGRQGAGVSLPALPARCRDAMPRVTPRAGEKWRAVQGRWQIVADGVDRRTADCAAFYDEVKAGLSTPVPSAATGR
;
A
#
# COMPACT_ATOMS: atom_id res chain seq x y z
N MET A 1 -37.94 20.92 -30.98
CA MET A 1 -37.15 19.73 -30.59
C MET A 1 -35.95 20.22 -29.80
N LEU A 2 -35.93 19.99 -28.48
CA LEU A 2 -34.88 20.48 -27.59
C LEU A 2 -33.58 19.70 -27.85
N SER A 3 -32.62 20.31 -28.54
CA SER A 3 -31.24 19.80 -28.69
C SER A 3 -30.47 19.63 -27.37
N GLY A 4 -31.09 19.92 -26.22
CA GLY A 4 -30.51 19.74 -24.90
C GLY A 4 -30.61 18.32 -24.33
N CYS A 5 -31.59 17.52 -24.75
CA CYS A 5 -31.82 16.19 -24.14
C CYS A 5 -30.98 15.08 -24.79
N GLY A 6 -30.64 15.18 -26.07
CA GLY A 6 -29.85 14.14 -26.77
C GLY A 6 -28.42 13.99 -26.25
N ASN A 7 -27.86 15.03 -25.63
CA ASN A 7 -26.52 15.04 -25.05
C ASN A 7 -26.52 14.75 -23.53
N LEU A 8 -27.70 14.71 -22.90
CA LEU A 8 -27.81 14.53 -21.46
C LEU A 8 -27.54 13.07 -21.06
N ASP A 9 -28.18 12.12 -21.75
CA ASP A 9 -27.98 10.69 -21.51
C ASP A 9 -26.52 10.29 -21.72
N GLN A 10 -25.88 10.81 -22.78
CA GLN A 10 -24.48 10.53 -23.07
C GLN A 10 -23.53 11.03 -21.96
N ARG A 11 -23.82 12.22 -21.39
CA ARG A 11 -23.06 12.78 -20.26
C ARG A 11 -23.31 12.02 -18.96
N LEU A 12 -24.55 11.58 -18.72
CA LEU A 12 -24.91 10.79 -17.54
C LEU A 12 -24.24 9.41 -17.60
N THR A 13 -24.31 8.72 -18.74
CA THR A 13 -23.62 7.43 -18.93
C THR A 13 -22.11 7.58 -18.75
N ALA A 14 -21.48 8.60 -19.32
CA ALA A 14 -20.06 8.86 -19.15
C ALA A 14 -19.69 9.14 -17.68
N ALA A 15 -20.47 9.96 -16.98
CA ALA A 15 -20.27 10.25 -15.57
C ALA A 15 -20.46 8.99 -14.69
N SER A 16 -21.50 8.20 -14.92
CA SER A 16 -21.73 6.94 -14.20
C SER A 16 -20.62 5.92 -14.45
N HIS A 17 -20.08 5.83 -15.67
CA HIS A 17 -18.92 4.98 -15.97
C HIS A 17 -17.64 5.47 -15.27
N GLU A 18 -17.41 6.78 -15.20
CA GLU A 18 -16.26 7.35 -14.51
C GLU A 18 -16.37 7.13 -12.99
N ILE A 19 -17.53 7.38 -12.41
CA ILE A 19 -17.84 7.10 -11.00
C ILE A 19 -17.67 5.60 -10.72
N GLY A 20 -18.17 4.74 -11.60
CA GLY A 20 -18.01 3.29 -11.50
C GLY A 20 -16.56 2.85 -11.58
N ARG A 21 -15.74 3.43 -12.47
CA ARG A 21 -14.29 3.17 -12.54
C ARG A 21 -13.54 3.67 -11.30
N GLN A 22 -13.89 4.84 -10.78
CA GLN A 22 -13.33 5.37 -9.55
C GLN A 22 -13.74 4.54 -8.33
N GLY A 23 -14.97 4.03 -8.32
CA GLY A 23 -15.53 3.20 -7.26
C GLY A 23 -15.17 1.72 -7.33
N ALA A 24 -14.71 1.22 -8.47
CA ALA A 24 -14.38 -0.20 -8.67
C ALA A 24 -13.24 -0.68 -7.75
N GLY A 25 -12.53 0.23 -7.07
CA GLY A 25 -11.49 -0.09 -6.10
C GLY A 25 -10.26 -0.73 -6.75
N VAL A 26 -9.09 -0.53 -6.15
CA VAL A 26 -7.89 -1.24 -6.55
C VAL A 26 -7.63 -2.33 -5.53
N SER A 27 -7.80 -3.59 -5.92
CA SER A 27 -7.45 -4.72 -5.06
C SER A 27 -5.95 -4.98 -5.14
N LEU A 28 -5.22 -4.54 -4.11
CA LEU A 28 -3.81 -4.87 -3.98
C LEU A 28 -3.64 -6.33 -3.50
N PRO A 29 -2.69 -7.09 -4.07
CA PRO A 29 -2.39 -8.44 -3.62
C PRO A 29 -1.94 -8.45 -2.15
N ALA A 30 -1.79 -9.62 -1.55
CA ALA A 30 -1.11 -9.72 -0.26
C ALA A 30 0.40 -9.47 -0.47
N LEU A 31 1.02 -8.70 0.42
CA LEU A 31 2.48 -8.57 0.44
C LEU A 31 3.08 -9.94 0.84
N PRO A 32 4.02 -10.52 0.05
CA PRO A 32 4.64 -11.79 0.40
C PRO A 32 5.33 -11.76 1.76
N ALA A 33 5.27 -12.85 2.52
CA ALA A 33 5.86 -12.92 3.87
C ALA A 33 7.34 -12.50 3.90
N ARG A 34 8.13 -13.00 2.93
CA ARG A 34 9.55 -12.66 2.76
C ARG A 34 9.87 -11.17 2.65
N CYS A 35 8.90 -10.36 2.23
CA CYS A 35 9.07 -8.91 2.12
C CYS A 35 8.91 -8.19 3.46
N ARG A 36 8.53 -8.92 4.52
CA ARG A 36 8.46 -8.43 5.91
C ARG A 36 9.56 -9.03 6.80
N ASP A 37 10.40 -9.91 6.27
CA ASP A 37 11.42 -10.58 7.05
C ASP A 37 12.52 -9.59 7.48
N ALA A 38 12.86 -9.63 8.76
CA ALA A 38 14.00 -8.93 9.31
C ALA A 38 15.31 -9.62 8.93
N MET A 39 16.40 -8.86 8.87
CA MET A 39 17.73 -9.38 8.67
C MET A 39 18.14 -10.29 9.85
N PRO A 40 18.71 -11.47 9.56
CA PRO A 40 19.21 -12.35 10.60
C PRO A 40 20.35 -11.68 11.38
N ARG A 41 20.35 -11.87 12.70
CA ARG A 41 21.41 -11.36 13.57
C ARG A 41 22.48 -12.41 13.81
N VAL A 42 23.73 -11.96 13.88
CA VAL A 42 24.90 -12.82 14.15
C VAL A 42 25.44 -12.49 15.53
N THR A 43 25.41 -13.47 16.43
CA THR A 43 25.98 -13.34 17.77
C THR A 43 27.36 -14.01 17.79
N PRO A 44 28.44 -13.28 18.09
CA PRO A 44 29.79 -13.84 18.12
C PRO A 44 29.96 -14.81 19.28
N ARG A 45 30.81 -15.82 19.09
CA ARG A 45 31.22 -16.72 20.17
C ARG A 45 32.24 -16.04 21.09
N ALA A 46 32.36 -16.53 22.32
CA ALA A 46 33.41 -16.09 23.23
C ALA A 46 34.79 -16.32 22.59
N GLY A 47 35.69 -15.32 22.65
CA GLY A 47 37.03 -15.38 22.06
C GLY A 47 37.13 -15.01 20.58
N GLU A 48 36.01 -14.76 19.90
CA GLU A 48 36.02 -14.39 18.48
C GLU A 48 36.50 -12.94 18.28
N LYS A 49 37.55 -12.75 17.48
CA LYS A 49 38.28 -11.46 17.34
C LYS A 49 37.50 -10.37 16.58
N TRP A 50 36.40 -10.72 15.89
CA TRP A 50 35.76 -9.86 14.89
C TRP A 50 34.62 -8.96 15.41
N ARG A 51 34.55 -8.72 16.73
CA ARG A 51 33.41 -8.01 17.38
C ARG A 51 33.11 -6.61 16.80
N ALA A 52 34.13 -5.85 16.39
CA ALA A 52 33.93 -4.48 15.87
C ALA A 52 33.23 -4.46 14.51
N VAL A 53 33.59 -5.36 13.59
CA VAL A 53 32.93 -5.44 12.28
C VAL A 53 31.52 -6.00 12.41
N GLN A 54 31.29 -6.89 13.39
CA GLN A 54 29.93 -7.33 13.73
C GLN A 54 29.07 -6.19 14.28
N GLY A 55 29.62 -5.29 15.10
CA GLY A 55 28.91 -4.08 15.55
C GLY A 55 28.46 -3.20 14.38
N ARG A 56 29.31 -3.01 13.36
CA ARG A 56 28.92 -2.28 12.13
C ARG A 56 27.84 -3.02 11.34
N TRP A 57 27.89 -4.36 11.33
CA TRP A 57 26.87 -5.18 10.71
C TRP A 57 25.51 -5.05 11.41
N GLN A 58 25.50 -4.96 12.75
CA GLN A 58 24.29 -4.73 13.54
C GLN A 58 23.60 -3.41 13.14
N ILE A 59 24.38 -2.34 12.97
CA ILE A 59 23.85 -1.03 12.53
C ILE A 59 23.20 -1.13 11.14
N VAL A 60 23.85 -1.84 10.21
CA VAL A 60 23.30 -2.06 8.86
C VAL A 60 22.00 -2.86 8.93
N ALA A 61 21.99 -3.94 9.70
CA ALA A 61 20.81 -4.78 9.87
C ALA A 61 19.65 -4.01 10.53
N ASP A 62 19.92 -3.16 11.54
CA ASP A 62 18.90 -2.28 12.13
C ASP A 62 18.33 -1.29 11.11
N GLY A 63 19.18 -0.74 10.24
CA GLY A 63 18.77 0.17 9.19
C GLY A 63 17.89 -0.51 8.12
N VAL A 64 18.26 -1.72 7.71
CA VAL A 64 17.46 -2.50 6.76
C VAL A 64 16.14 -2.91 7.38
N ASP A 65 16.13 -3.38 8.63
CA ASP A 65 14.90 -3.77 9.33
C ASP A 65 13.92 -2.60 9.46
N ARG A 66 14.42 -1.40 9.82
CA ARG A 66 13.59 -0.19 9.88
C ARG A 66 12.98 0.12 8.52
N ARG A 67 13.79 0.14 7.46
CA ARG A 67 13.30 0.36 6.10
C ARG A 67 12.25 -0.67 5.69
N THR A 68 12.48 -1.95 5.98
CA THR A 68 11.53 -3.03 5.68
C THR A 68 10.20 -2.80 6.40
N ALA A 69 10.24 -2.45 7.70
CA ALA A 69 9.05 -2.15 8.48
C ALA A 69 8.29 -0.93 7.92
N ASP A 70 8.99 0.17 7.63
CA ASP A 70 8.40 1.40 7.10
C ASP A 70 7.72 1.14 5.73
N CYS A 71 8.38 0.40 4.84
CA CYS A 71 7.80 0.06 3.54
C CYS A 71 6.59 -0.87 3.65
N ALA A 72 6.62 -1.84 4.57
CA ALA A 72 5.49 -2.73 4.82
C ALA A 72 4.30 -1.97 5.40
N ALA A 73 4.53 -1.05 6.35
CA ALA A 73 3.51 -0.20 6.93
C ALA A 73 2.84 0.68 5.88
N PHE A 74 3.63 1.36 5.04
CA PHE A 74 3.12 2.14 3.92
C PHE A 74 2.24 1.32 2.97
N TYR A 75 2.65 0.08 2.64
CA TYR A 75 1.85 -0.80 1.81
C TYR A 75 0.50 -1.14 2.45
N ASP A 76 0.50 -1.44 3.75
CA ASP A 76 -0.71 -1.80 4.48
C ASP A 76 -1.66 -0.60 4.60
N GLU A 77 -1.15 0.62 4.80
CA GLU A 77 -1.93 1.86 4.77
C GLU A 77 -2.58 2.10 3.40
N VAL A 78 -1.81 2.01 2.32
CA VAL A 78 -2.32 2.18 0.95
C VAL A 78 -3.39 1.13 0.65
N LYS A 79 -3.14 -0.13 1.02
CA LYS A 79 -4.09 -1.22 0.82
C LYS A 79 -5.37 -0.99 1.62
N ALA A 80 -5.30 -0.53 2.87
CA ALA A 80 -6.47 -0.22 3.68
C ALA A 80 -7.29 0.93 3.07
N GLY A 81 -6.63 2.01 2.63
CA GLY A 81 -7.28 3.14 1.97
C GLY A 81 -8.01 2.75 0.69
N LEU A 82 -7.42 1.86 -0.11
CA LEU A 82 -8.04 1.36 -1.36
C LEU A 82 -9.11 0.28 -1.14
N SER A 83 -9.07 -0.42 0.00
CA SER A 83 -10.06 -1.44 0.37
C SER A 83 -11.32 -0.84 1.01
N THR A 84 -11.31 0.45 1.35
CA THR A 84 -12.45 1.14 1.95
C THR A 84 -13.34 1.70 0.84
N PRO A 85 -14.55 1.17 0.60
CA PRO A 85 -15.43 1.73 -0.41
C PRO A 85 -15.82 3.16 -0.01
N VAL A 86 -15.60 4.13 -0.91
CA VAL A 86 -16.14 5.49 -0.75
C VAL A 86 -17.65 5.35 -0.59
N PRO A 87 -18.27 5.90 0.48
CA PRO A 87 -19.71 5.84 0.62
C PRO A 87 -20.33 6.55 -0.58
N SER A 88 -21.13 5.79 -1.34
CA SER A 88 -21.89 6.32 -2.47
C SER A 88 -22.76 7.47 -1.94
N ALA A 89 -22.42 8.69 -2.34
CA ALA A 89 -23.22 9.88 -2.07
C ALA A 89 -24.53 9.76 -2.88
N ALA A 90 -25.48 9.01 -2.35
CA ALA A 90 -26.83 8.94 -2.85
C ALA A 90 -27.76 8.71 -1.67
N THR A 91 -28.36 9.78 -1.16
CA THR A 91 -29.81 9.87 -0.86
C THR A 91 -30.10 11.33 -0.53
N GLY A 92 -30.38 12.12 -1.58
CA GLY A 92 -31.20 13.31 -1.43
C GLY A 92 -32.66 12.87 -1.49
N ARG A 93 -33.41 13.15 -0.43
CA ARG A 93 -34.87 13.22 -0.46
C ARG A 93 -35.28 14.51 0.23
#